data_AF-A0A642C0L1-F1
#
_entry.id   AF-A0A642C0L1-F1
#
_cell.length_a   1.000
_cell.length_b   1.000
_cell.length_c   1.000
_cell.angle_alpha   90.00
_cell.angle_beta   90.00
_cell.angle_gamma   90.00
#
_symmetry.space_group_name_H-M   'P 1'
#
loop_
_entity.id
_entity.type
_entity.pdbx_description
1 polymer ?
#
loop_
_entity_poly.entity_id
_entity_poly.type
_entity_poly.pdbx_seq_one_letter_code
_entity_poly.pdbx_strand_id
1 'polypeptide(L)'
;MKKLALLAFTLFSAWNMDAKTITGPVDYVSPLVGTQSKHALSTGNTYPAIALPWGMNFWVPQTGKMGDGWAYTYDADKIRGFKQTHQPSPWINDYGQFSIMPITGKAVFDQDQRASWFSHKAETATPYYYK
;
A
#
# COMPACT_ATOMS: atom_id res chain seq x y z
N MET A 1 27.86 -29.78 21.99
CA MET A 1 26.87 -28.79 22.47
C MET A 1 26.57 -27.69 21.44
N LYS A 2 27.56 -26.96 20.89
CA LYS A 2 27.32 -25.91 19.87
C LYS A 2 26.61 -26.38 18.59
N LYS A 3 26.95 -27.57 18.07
CA LYS A 3 26.29 -28.16 16.87
C LYS A 3 24.83 -28.57 17.12
N LEU A 4 24.48 -28.98 18.34
CA LEU A 4 23.11 -29.34 18.72
C LEU A 4 22.22 -28.08 18.87
N ALA A 5 22.77 -27.02 19.44
CA ALA A 5 22.08 -25.73 19.56
C ALA A 5 21.81 -25.09 18.18
N LEU A 6 22.76 -25.21 17.25
CA LEU A 6 22.60 -24.71 15.88
C LEU A 6 21.50 -25.48 15.12
N LEU A 7 21.45 -26.81 15.29
CA LEU A 7 20.42 -27.67 14.69
C LEU A 7 19.01 -27.36 15.23
N ALA A 8 18.91 -27.15 16.55
CA ALA A 8 17.66 -26.77 17.21
C ALA A 8 17.16 -25.38 16.75
N PHE A 9 18.07 -24.42 16.56
CA PHE A 9 17.73 -23.09 16.06
C PHE A 9 17.22 -23.13 14.61
N THR A 10 17.86 -23.92 13.73
CA THR A 10 17.40 -24.11 12.35
C THR A 10 16.04 -24.82 12.25
N LEU A 11 15.78 -25.78 13.15
CA LEU A 11 14.48 -26.46 13.20
C LEU A 11 13.38 -25.53 13.70
N PHE A 12 13.64 -24.66 14.68
CA PHE A 12 12.67 -23.67 15.15
C PHE A 12 12.31 -22.61 14.10
N SER A 13 13.28 -22.17 13.29
CA SER A 13 13.01 -21.20 12.22
C SER A 13 12.13 -21.76 11.09
N ALA A 14 12.17 -23.07 10.83
CA ALA A 14 11.34 -23.70 9.80
C ALA A 14 9.86 -23.83 10.19
N TRP A 15 9.54 -23.79 11.49
CA TRP A 15 8.16 -23.95 11.99
C TRP A 15 7.34 -22.65 11.94
N ASN A 16 7.96 -21.50 11.66
CA ASN A 16 7.28 -20.21 11.55
C ASN A 16 6.99 -19.79 10.10
N MET A 17 7.02 -20.75 9.16
CA MET A 17 6.66 -20.49 7.77
C MET A 17 5.17 -20.75 7.55
N ASP A 18 4.35 -19.72 7.77
CA ASP A 18 2.97 -19.72 7.28
C ASP A 18 2.98 -19.50 5.77
N ALA A 19 2.75 -20.56 5.00
CA ALA A 19 2.53 -20.45 3.58
C ALA A 19 1.18 -19.76 3.32
N LYS A 20 1.15 -18.80 2.40
CA LYS A 20 -0.11 -18.18 1.97
C LYS A 20 -0.99 -19.25 1.33
N THR A 21 -2.14 -19.54 1.96
CA THR A 21 -3.14 -20.44 1.38
C THR A 21 -3.71 -19.81 0.12
N ILE A 22 -3.48 -20.44 -1.02
CA ILE A 22 -4.08 -20.03 -2.29
C ILE A 22 -5.45 -20.71 -2.41
N THR A 23 -6.49 -19.89 -2.39
CA THR A 23 -7.88 -20.31 -2.53
C THR A 23 -8.45 -19.99 -3.91
N GLY A 24 -7.86 -19.01 -4.63
CA GLY A 24 -8.24 -18.70 -5.99
C GLY A 24 -7.27 -17.75 -6.71
N PRO A 25 -7.56 -17.40 -7.98
CA PRO A 25 -6.65 -16.59 -8.80
C PRO A 25 -6.32 -15.22 -8.21
N VAL A 26 -7.25 -14.63 -7.44
CA VAL A 26 -7.06 -13.32 -6.81
C VAL A 26 -5.90 -13.31 -5.81
N ASP A 27 -5.56 -14.47 -5.23
CA ASP A 27 -4.47 -14.58 -4.25
C ASP A 27 -3.08 -14.39 -4.89
N TYR A 28 -2.97 -14.47 -6.22
CA TYR A 28 -1.75 -14.15 -6.96
C TYR A 28 -1.60 -12.67 -7.29
N VAL A 29 -2.66 -11.87 -7.13
CA VAL A 29 -2.65 -10.45 -7.52
C VAL A 29 -1.95 -9.64 -6.43
N SER A 30 -0.94 -8.86 -6.84
CA SER A 30 -0.34 -7.82 -6.01
C SER A 30 -0.65 -6.44 -6.58
N PRO A 31 -1.53 -5.64 -5.94
CA PRO A 31 -1.81 -4.26 -6.35
C PRO A 31 -0.59 -3.33 -6.29
N LEU A 32 0.48 -3.75 -5.62
CA LEU A 32 1.71 -2.96 -5.44
C LEU A 32 2.67 -3.06 -6.64
N VAL A 33 2.44 -3.97 -7.59
CA VAL A 33 3.28 -4.08 -8.80
C VAL A 33 3.22 -2.77 -9.60
N GLY A 34 4.39 -2.16 -9.83
CA GLY A 34 4.54 -0.88 -10.54
C GLY A 34 4.51 0.38 -9.66
N THR A 35 4.23 0.24 -8.36
CA THR A 35 4.11 1.38 -7.43
C THR A 35 5.45 1.97 -6.99
N GLN A 36 6.55 1.24 -7.17
CA GLN A 36 7.90 1.75 -6.96
C GLN A 36 8.42 2.46 -8.22
N SER A 37 7.71 3.53 -8.61
CA SER A 37 8.02 4.33 -9.79
C SER A 37 8.33 5.77 -9.40
N LYS A 38 9.13 6.44 -10.23
CA LYS A 38 9.46 7.87 -10.09
C LYS A 38 9.15 8.58 -11.39
N HIS A 39 8.94 9.90 -11.32
CA HIS A 39 8.77 10.73 -12.53
C HIS A 39 9.89 10.52 -13.55
N ALA A 40 11.15 10.39 -13.09
CA ALA A 40 12.30 10.21 -13.97
C ALA A 40 12.38 8.83 -14.65
N LEU A 41 11.83 7.78 -14.03
CA LEU A 41 11.83 6.43 -14.57
C LEU A 41 10.65 5.62 -14.00
N SER A 42 9.77 5.21 -14.91
CA SER A 42 8.63 4.37 -14.57
C SER A 42 9.01 2.90 -14.52
N THR A 43 8.53 2.20 -13.49
CA THR A 43 8.45 0.73 -13.45
C THR A 43 7.00 0.25 -13.54
N GLY A 44 6.06 1.15 -13.88
CA GLY A 44 4.64 0.89 -14.04
C GLY A 44 3.78 2.14 -13.86
N ASN A 45 4.18 3.05 -12.97
CA ASN A 45 3.41 4.25 -12.58
C ASN A 45 1.97 3.92 -12.13
N THR A 46 1.84 2.84 -11.36
CA THR A 46 0.57 2.38 -10.79
C THR A 46 0.42 2.86 -9.34
N TYR A 47 -0.79 2.72 -8.82
CA TYR A 47 -1.10 2.82 -7.41
C TYR A 47 -1.96 1.60 -7.02
N PRO A 48 -2.00 1.19 -5.74
CA PRO A 48 -2.78 0.02 -5.32
C PRO A 48 -4.28 0.35 -5.34
N ALA A 49 -4.92 0.13 -6.49
CA ALA A 49 -6.35 0.34 -6.67
C ALA A 49 -7.16 -0.76 -5.94
N ILE A 50 -7.85 -0.37 -4.88
CA ILE A 50 -8.74 -1.24 -4.11
C ILE A 50 -10.17 -1.01 -4.62
N ALA A 51 -10.66 -1.97 -5.40
CA ALA A 51 -11.88 -1.79 -6.18
C ALA A 51 -12.47 -3.12 -6.66
N LEU A 52 -13.76 -3.05 -7.00
CA LEU A 52 -14.38 -4.05 -7.87
C LEU A 52 -13.95 -3.83 -9.33
N PRO A 53 -14.01 -4.86 -10.19
CA PRO A 53 -13.81 -4.70 -11.63
C PRO A 53 -14.72 -3.58 -12.18
N TRP A 54 -14.12 -2.58 -12.83
CA TRP A 54 -14.80 -1.39 -13.36
C TRP A 54 -15.61 -0.60 -12.33
N GLY A 55 -15.25 -0.68 -11.05
CA GLY A 55 -15.87 0.14 -10.02
C GLY A 55 -15.78 1.63 -10.37
N MET A 56 -16.89 2.36 -10.24
CA MET A 56 -16.90 3.79 -10.53
C MET A 56 -15.93 4.58 -9.64
N ASN A 57 -15.81 4.19 -8.37
CA ASN A 57 -14.96 4.84 -7.38
C ASN A 57 -13.88 3.85 -6.92
N PHE A 58 -12.60 4.16 -7.15
CA PHE A 58 -11.49 3.39 -6.60
C PHE A 58 -11.02 4.00 -5.28
N TRP A 59 -10.43 3.18 -4.42
CA TRP A 59 -9.81 3.63 -3.18
C TRP A 59 -8.31 3.32 -3.17
N VAL A 60 -7.53 4.23 -2.60
CA VAL A 60 -6.07 4.10 -2.53
C VAL A 60 -5.53 4.71 -1.22
N PRO A 61 -4.56 4.09 -0.53
CA PRO A 61 -3.73 4.80 0.44
C PRO A 61 -2.98 5.95 -0.25
N GLN A 62 -3.06 7.15 0.29
CA GLN A 62 -2.38 8.33 -0.27
C GLN A 62 -1.09 8.59 0.49
N THR A 63 0.05 8.47 -0.18
CA THR A 63 1.36 8.88 0.36
C THR A 63 1.84 10.21 -0.23
N GLY A 64 1.48 10.52 -1.48
CA GLY A 64 1.78 11.78 -2.17
C GLY A 64 0.92 12.95 -1.71
N LYS A 65 1.38 14.19 -1.90
CA LYS A 65 0.62 15.41 -1.56
C LYS A 65 -0.67 15.51 -2.37
N MET A 66 -1.70 16.17 -1.83
CA MET A 66 -2.92 16.45 -2.60
C MET A 66 -2.58 17.18 -3.91
N GLY A 67 -3.05 16.67 -5.04
CA GLY A 67 -2.76 17.18 -6.39
C GLY A 67 -1.53 16.57 -7.07
N ASP A 68 -0.71 15.80 -6.36
CA ASP A 68 0.40 15.05 -6.96
C ASP A 68 -0.13 13.83 -7.72
N GLY A 69 0.33 13.65 -8.96
CA GLY A 69 0.01 12.48 -9.79
C GLY A 69 0.56 11.18 -9.21
N TRP A 70 1.66 11.22 -8.45
CA TRP A 70 2.19 10.08 -7.71
C TRP A 70 1.47 9.94 -6.36
N ALA A 71 0.17 9.66 -6.41
CA ALA A 71 -0.69 9.57 -5.23
C ALA A 71 -0.21 8.53 -4.19
N TYR A 72 0.40 7.44 -4.66
CA TYR A 72 1.11 6.45 -3.84
C TYR A 72 2.45 6.12 -4.49
N THR A 73 3.51 6.06 -3.69
CA THR A 73 4.81 5.50 -4.08
C THR A 73 5.31 4.54 -3.01
N TYR A 74 5.86 3.41 -3.45
CA TYR A 74 6.36 2.35 -2.56
C TYR A 74 7.54 2.79 -1.67
N ASP A 75 8.25 3.86 -2.01
CA ASP A 75 9.36 4.36 -1.20
C ASP A 75 8.95 5.47 -0.22
N ALA A 76 7.65 5.80 -0.14
CA ALA A 76 7.16 6.79 0.81
C ALA A 76 6.93 6.16 2.19
N ASP A 77 7.33 6.89 3.24
CA ASP A 77 7.25 6.36 4.60
C ASP A 77 5.97 6.74 5.36
N LYS A 78 5.12 7.59 4.76
CA LYS A 78 3.92 8.12 5.41
C LYS A 78 2.68 8.05 4.54
N ILE A 79 1.56 7.69 5.17
CA ILE A 79 0.21 7.83 4.62
C ILE A 79 -0.44 9.08 5.22
N ARG A 80 -1.08 9.89 4.37
CA ARG A 80 -1.75 11.14 4.74
C ARG A 80 -3.27 11.11 4.56
N GLY A 81 -3.80 9.99 4.09
CA GLY A 81 -5.23 9.73 3.93
C GLY A 81 -5.50 8.47 3.13
N PHE A 82 -6.74 8.02 3.18
CA PHE A 82 -7.32 7.03 2.28
C PHE A 82 -8.22 7.77 1.31
N LYS A 83 -7.85 7.74 0.04
CA LYS A 83 -8.36 8.63 -0.99
C LYS A 83 -9.29 7.86 -1.93
N GLN A 84 -10.46 8.43 -2.19
CA GLN A 84 -11.26 8.06 -3.37
C GLN A 84 -10.63 8.70 -4.61
N THR A 85 -10.43 7.92 -5.67
CA THR A 85 -9.71 8.34 -6.87
C THR A 85 -10.36 7.80 -8.15
N HIS A 86 -10.18 8.55 -9.23
CA HIS A 86 -10.51 8.17 -10.62
C HIS A 86 -9.29 8.32 -11.54
N GLN A 87 -8.10 8.47 -10.97
CA GLN A 87 -6.88 8.80 -11.71
C GLN A 87 -6.48 7.67 -12.68
N PRO A 88 -6.42 7.88 -14.00
CA PRO A 88 -5.99 6.83 -14.91
C PRO A 88 -4.47 6.72 -15.03
N SER A 89 -3.73 7.81 -14.74
CA SER A 89 -2.26 7.84 -14.72
C SER A 89 -1.77 9.09 -13.97
N PRO A 90 -0.52 9.12 -13.46
CA PRO A 90 0.03 10.32 -12.80
C PRO A 90 0.07 11.55 -13.72
N TRP A 91 0.10 11.36 -15.03
CA TRP A 91 0.19 12.42 -16.03
C TRP A 91 -1.15 13.12 -16.30
N ILE A 92 -2.23 12.34 -16.30
CA ILE A 92 -3.60 12.86 -16.46
C ILE A 92 -4.13 13.44 -15.14
N ASN A 93 -3.61 12.93 -14.01
CA ASN A 93 -4.05 13.28 -12.67
C ASN A 93 -5.51 12.87 -12.42
N ASP A 94 -6.12 13.43 -11.38
CA ASP A 94 -7.31 12.89 -10.74
C ASP A 94 -8.47 13.90 -10.68
N TYR A 95 -9.69 13.39 -10.55
CA TYR A 95 -10.92 14.18 -10.40
C TYR A 95 -11.89 13.49 -9.45
N GLY A 96 -12.91 14.22 -8.97
CA GLY A 96 -13.91 13.65 -8.05
C GLY A 96 -13.30 13.05 -6.77
N GLN A 97 -12.19 13.64 -6.32
CA GLN A 97 -11.32 13.09 -5.30
C GLN A 97 -11.57 13.72 -3.92
N PHE A 98 -11.53 12.90 -2.88
CA PHE A 98 -11.48 13.32 -1.49
C PHE A 98 -10.77 12.24 -0.66
N SER A 99 -10.39 12.56 0.57
CA SER A 99 -9.67 11.62 1.45
C SER A 99 -10.25 11.62 2.86
N ILE A 100 -10.21 10.46 3.51
CA ILE A 100 -10.50 10.28 4.94
C ILE A 100 -9.22 9.82 5.64
N MET A 101 -8.87 10.42 6.78
CA MET A 101 -7.69 10.02 7.55
C MET A 101 -8.07 9.88 9.03
N PRO A 102 -8.01 8.67 9.62
CA PRO A 102 -8.16 8.52 11.05
C PRO A 102 -6.93 9.09 11.76
N ILE A 103 -7.16 9.89 12.80
CA ILE A 103 -6.10 10.41 13.68
C ILE A 103 -6.53 10.33 15.14
N THR A 104 -5.57 10.36 16.04
CA THR A 104 -5.78 10.49 17.48
C THR A 104 -5.06 11.74 18.00
N GLY A 105 -5.43 12.21 19.19
CA GLY A 105 -4.84 13.42 19.77
C GLY A 105 -5.50 14.70 19.24
N LYS A 106 -4.71 15.63 18.71
CA LYS A 106 -5.21 16.94 18.28
C LYS A 106 -5.93 16.84 16.93
N ALA A 107 -7.10 17.46 16.82
CA ALA A 107 -7.77 17.66 15.54
C ALA A 107 -6.92 18.59 14.64
N VAL A 108 -6.30 18.01 13.61
CA VAL A 108 -5.47 18.74 12.64
C VAL A 108 -5.94 18.41 11.22
N PHE A 109 -6.15 19.45 10.41
CA PHE A 109 -6.57 19.29 9.02
C PHE A 109 -5.38 19.21 8.06
N ASP A 110 -4.28 19.90 8.38
CA ASP A 110 -3.09 19.94 7.54
C ASP A 110 -2.59 18.54 7.18
N GLN A 111 -2.36 18.30 5.88
CA GLN A 111 -2.07 16.97 5.35
C GLN A 111 -0.73 16.41 5.84
N ASP A 112 0.26 17.26 6.09
CA ASP A 112 1.59 16.81 6.51
C ASP A 112 1.62 16.57 8.03
N GLN A 113 0.86 17.35 8.81
CA GLN A 113 0.71 17.16 10.26
C GLN A 113 -0.13 15.94 10.63
N ARG A 114 -1.16 15.60 9.84
CA ARG A 114 -2.01 14.42 10.10
C ARG A 114 -1.43 13.10 9.60
N ALA A 115 -0.33 13.15 8.84
CA ALA A 115 0.25 11.97 8.20
C ALA A 115 0.91 11.04 9.23
N SER A 116 0.68 9.73 9.06
CA SER A 116 1.25 8.70 9.93
C SER A 116 2.32 7.90 9.20
N TRP A 117 3.37 7.54 9.93
CA TRP A 117 4.34 6.55 9.47
C TRP A 117 3.66 5.18 9.29
N PHE A 118 4.13 4.41 8.32
CA PHE A 118 3.72 3.02 8.11
C PHE A 118 4.90 2.20 7.59
N SER A 119 4.72 0.88 7.45
CA SER A 119 5.69 0.00 6.81
C SER A 119 4.95 -1.04 5.98
N HIS A 120 5.48 -1.38 4.81
CA HIS A 120 4.96 -2.47 3.98
C HIS A 120 4.93 -3.83 4.70
N LYS A 121 5.73 -4.02 5.76
CA LYS A 121 5.67 -5.23 6.60
C LYS A 121 4.36 -5.35 7.38
N ALA A 122 3.69 -4.24 7.63
CA ALA A 122 2.41 -4.15 8.33
C ALA A 122 1.25 -3.75 7.39
N GLU A 123 1.52 -3.60 6.10
CA GLU A 123 0.54 -3.28 5.07
C GLU A 123 0.04 -4.57 4.42
N THR A 124 -1.27 -4.68 4.23
CA THR A 124 -1.88 -5.73 3.41
C THR A 124 -2.68 -5.07 2.30
N ALA A 125 -2.25 -5.26 1.05
CA ALA A 125 -2.97 -4.77 -0.13
C ALA A 125 -3.44 -5.94 -1.00
N THR A 126 -4.76 -6.08 -1.15
CA THR A 126 -5.40 -6.96 -2.14
C THR A 126 -6.38 -6.14 -2.97
N PRO A 127 -6.84 -6.62 -4.14
CA PRO A 127 -7.82 -5.87 -4.94
C PRO A 127 -9.12 -5.54 -4.20
N TYR A 128 -9.49 -6.34 -3.20
CA TYR A 128 -10.77 -6.27 -2.48
C TYR A 128 -10.63 -5.80 -1.03
N TYR A 129 -9.41 -5.59 -0.53
CA TYR A 129 -9.17 -5.25 0.88
C TYR A 129 -7.81 -4.56 1.07
N TYR A 130 -7.80 -3.53 1.92
CA TYR A 130 -6.58 -2.86 2.35
C TYR A 130 -6.54 -2.73 3.87
N LYS A 131 -5.38 -2.98 4.48
CA LYS A 131 -5.12 -2.85 5.92
C LYS A 131 -3.75 -2.24 6.17
#